data_AF-A0AAV4LYR4-F1
#
_entry.id   AF-A0AAV4LYR4-F1
#
_cell.length_a   1.000
_cell.length_b   1.000
_cell.length_c   1.000
_cell.angle_alpha   90.00
_cell.angle_beta   90.00
_cell.angle_gamma   90.00
#
_symmetry.space_group_name_H-M   'P 1'
#
loop_
_entity.id
_entity.type
_entity.pdbx_description
1 polymer ?
#
loop_
_entity_poly.entity_id
_entity_poly.type
_entity_poly.pdbx_seq_one_letter_code
_entity_poly.pdbx_strand_id
1 'polypeptide(L)'
;MALFRSLSRLSNLGKVSQYVEKVADLGRKNLLFRVDIKHLYSIWQLCKSHEEYKLGLIALNHFYNFGRQLSPEGVNKLFIFSMRCGELEESLKLLEGTRDWLPKPPDIDLVYDLISAFVSRGDYKSVMRAFKAVRSHWQMAVTDTLYRLCIESMLCTDDHPLEEALLVRTVPDPHDLQVYCDSAATGTTLPFEVHALLLGSFASPTIRFVRVRIPENN
;
A
#
# COMPACT_ATOMS: atom_id res chain seq x y z
N MET A 1 27.16 -12.59 13.60
CA MET A 1 26.37 -11.98 12.49
C MET A 1 25.65 -10.68 12.87
N ALA A 2 25.16 -10.49 14.11
CA ALA A 2 24.47 -9.26 14.52
C ALA A 2 25.35 -7.99 14.48
N LEU A 3 26.62 -8.10 14.87
CA LEU A 3 27.59 -6.98 14.87
C LEU A 3 27.90 -6.44 13.46
N PHE A 4 28.02 -7.32 12.47
CA PHE A 4 28.20 -6.92 11.06
C PHE A 4 26.95 -6.24 10.49
N ARG A 5 25.75 -6.63 10.93
CA ARG A 5 24.50 -5.96 10.56
C ARG A 5 24.36 -4.58 11.21
N SER A 6 24.86 -4.37 12.43
CA SER A 6 24.81 -3.03 13.06
C SER A 6 25.82 -2.07 12.42
N LEU A 7 27.03 -2.53 12.09
CA LEU A 7 28.04 -1.73 11.41
C LEU A 7 27.61 -1.34 9.98
N SER A 8 27.00 -2.27 9.23
CA SER A 8 26.48 -1.95 7.90
C SER A 8 25.29 -0.99 7.95
N ARG A 9 24.38 -1.13 8.92
CA ARG A 9 23.29 -0.16 9.18
C ARG A 9 23.82 1.23 9.51
N LEU A 10 24.79 1.34 10.41
CA LEU A 10 25.43 2.62 10.75
C LEU A 10 26.12 3.24 9.51
N SER A 11 26.74 2.42 8.68
CA SER A 11 27.38 2.87 7.44
C SER A 11 26.39 3.37 6.38
N ASN A 12 25.20 2.76 6.30
CA ASN A 12 24.15 3.18 5.37
C ASN A 12 23.47 4.46 5.83
N LEU A 13 23.17 4.58 7.12
CA LEU A 13 22.57 5.78 7.69
C LEU A 13 23.48 7.00 7.52
N GLY A 14 24.78 6.85 7.75
CA GLY A 14 25.77 7.90 7.48
C GLY A 14 25.84 8.31 6.00
N LYS A 15 25.80 7.34 5.08
CA LYS A 15 25.77 7.62 3.63
C LYS A 15 24.49 8.35 3.23
N VAL A 16 23.33 7.86 3.65
CA VAL A 16 22.02 8.48 3.36
C VAL A 16 22.02 9.92 3.88
N SER A 17 22.46 10.14 5.13
CA SER A 17 22.54 11.47 5.72
C SER A 17 23.46 12.41 4.92
N GLN A 18 24.65 11.97 4.52
CA GLN A 18 25.55 12.77 3.69
C GLN A 18 24.93 13.15 2.34
N TYR A 19 24.17 12.25 1.72
CA TYR A 19 23.46 12.53 0.47
C TYR A 19 22.33 13.55 0.67
N VAL A 20 21.57 13.43 1.76
CA VAL A 20 20.52 14.40 2.13
C VAL A 20 21.14 15.78 2.35
N GLU A 21 22.21 15.88 3.12
CA GLU A 21 22.94 17.13 3.35
C GLU A 21 23.45 17.75 2.05
N LYS A 22 24.00 16.93 1.14
CA LYS A 22 24.46 17.41 -0.17
C LYS A 22 23.32 17.97 -1.01
N VAL A 23 22.15 17.33 -1.00
CA VAL A 23 20.95 17.83 -1.71
C VAL A 23 20.47 19.14 -1.07
N ALA A 24 20.45 19.23 0.26
CA ALA A 24 20.09 20.45 0.97
C ALA A 24 21.07 21.60 0.68
N ASP A 25 22.37 21.34 0.63
CA ASP A 25 23.42 22.31 0.29
C ASP A 25 23.30 22.85 -1.14
N LEU A 26 23.04 21.96 -2.09
CA LEU A 26 22.77 22.35 -3.48
C LEU A 26 21.50 23.20 -3.57
N GLY A 27 20.51 22.90 -2.72
CA GLY A 27 19.33 23.73 -2.47
C GLY A 27 19.66 25.15 -2.05
N ARG A 28 20.44 25.30 -0.98
CA ARG A 28 20.85 26.60 -0.45
C ARG A 28 21.64 27.45 -1.47
N LYS A 29 22.33 26.81 -2.41
CA LYS A 29 23.16 27.48 -3.42
C LYS A 29 22.44 27.79 -4.74
N ASN A 30 21.13 27.52 -4.86
CA ASN A 30 20.37 27.65 -6.11
C ASN A 30 20.95 26.86 -7.31
N LEU A 31 21.78 25.84 -7.07
CA LEU A 31 22.38 24.98 -8.11
C LEU A 31 21.53 23.73 -8.39
N LEU A 32 20.24 23.85 -8.12
CA LEU A 32 19.28 22.75 -7.98
C LEU A 32 18.90 22.05 -9.29
N PHE A 33 19.09 22.71 -10.44
CA PHE A 33 18.93 22.07 -11.74
C PHE A 33 19.86 20.85 -11.92
N ARG A 34 20.94 20.76 -11.13
CA ARG A 34 21.89 19.64 -11.16
C ARG A 34 21.43 18.39 -10.39
N VAL A 35 20.40 18.48 -9.55
CA VAL A 35 19.90 17.32 -8.80
C VAL A 35 18.88 16.57 -9.65
N ASP A 36 19.32 15.55 -10.37
CA ASP A 36 18.45 14.63 -11.11
C ASP A 36 17.58 13.81 -10.12
N ILE A 37 16.34 13.50 -10.49
CA ILE A 37 15.42 12.61 -9.74
C ILE A 37 16.06 11.25 -9.46
N LYS A 38 17.01 10.80 -10.30
CA LYS A 38 17.82 9.59 -10.06
C LYS A 38 18.58 9.61 -8.72
N HIS A 39 18.95 10.79 -8.22
CA HIS A 39 19.58 10.91 -6.91
C HIS A 39 18.61 10.57 -5.79
N LEU A 40 17.36 11.05 -5.89
CA LEU A 40 16.30 10.72 -4.95
C LEU A 40 16.03 9.21 -4.94
N TYR A 41 15.98 8.59 -6.12
CA TYR A 41 15.79 7.14 -6.24
C TYR A 41 16.94 6.35 -5.61
N SER A 42 18.18 6.84 -5.78
CA SER A 42 19.37 6.21 -5.19
C SER A 42 19.31 6.27 -3.66
N ILE A 43 18.85 7.39 -3.09
CA ILE A 43 18.64 7.54 -1.64
C ILE A 43 17.62 6.49 -1.16
N TRP A 44 16.44 6.46 -1.78
CA TRP A 44 15.38 5.51 -1.41
C TRP A 44 15.78 4.05 -1.54
N GLN A 45 16.64 3.71 -2.51
CA GLN A 45 17.13 2.35 -2.69
C GLN A 45 17.99 1.86 -1.52
N LEU A 46 18.68 2.78 -0.83
CA LEU A 46 19.57 2.47 0.30
C LEU A 46 18.80 2.31 1.62
N CYS A 47 17.66 2.97 1.77
CA CYS A 47 16.87 2.95 2.99
C CYS A 47 16.17 1.59 3.20
N LYS A 48 16.26 1.06 4.43
CA LYS A 48 15.71 -0.24 4.85
C LYS A 48 15.13 -0.22 6.26
N SER A 49 14.99 0.94 6.89
CA SER A 49 14.55 1.08 8.28
C SER A 49 13.76 2.37 8.48
N HIS A 50 13.01 2.43 9.57
CA HIS A 50 12.21 3.60 9.96
C HIS A 50 13.02 4.91 10.02
N GLU A 51 14.23 4.88 10.59
CA GLU A 51 15.06 6.09 10.66
C GLU A 51 15.55 6.54 9.28
N GLU A 52 15.92 5.59 8.41
CA GLU A 52 16.29 5.89 7.03
C GLU A 52 15.07 6.34 6.20
N TYR A 53 13.86 5.89 6.56
CA TYR A 53 12.61 6.36 5.96
C TYR A 53 12.41 7.86 6.19
N LYS A 54 12.59 8.33 7.42
CA LYS A 54 12.53 9.77 7.75
C LYS A 54 13.51 10.58 6.90
N LEU A 55 14.74 10.09 6.74
CA LEU A 55 15.76 10.75 5.90
C LEU A 55 15.35 10.76 4.42
N GLY A 56 14.80 9.66 3.91
CA GLY A 56 14.29 9.58 2.54
C GLY A 56 13.09 10.51 2.29
N LEU A 57 12.24 10.73 3.29
CA LEU A 57 11.16 11.72 3.23
C LEU A 57 11.67 13.16 3.28
N ILE A 58 12.71 13.45 4.08
CA ILE A 58 13.35 14.78 4.06
C ILE A 58 13.90 15.09 2.66
N ALA A 59 14.54 14.11 2.01
CA ALA A 59 14.98 14.25 0.63
C ALA A 59 13.82 14.51 -0.35
N LEU A 60 12.69 13.83 -0.16
CA LEU A 60 11.48 14.04 -0.97
C LEU A 60 10.88 15.43 -0.74
N ASN A 61 10.80 15.89 0.51
CA ASN A 61 10.29 17.22 0.84
C ASN A 61 11.15 18.31 0.21
N HIS A 62 12.48 18.15 0.25
CA HIS A 62 13.36 19.04 -0.50
C HIS A 62 13.03 19.01 -2.00
N PHE A 63 12.90 17.81 -2.59
CA PHE A 63 12.54 17.67 -4.01
C PHE A 63 11.25 18.41 -4.38
N TYR A 64 10.17 18.26 -3.60
CA TYR A 64 8.91 18.99 -3.81
C TYR A 64 9.01 20.49 -3.57
N ASN A 65 9.70 20.92 -2.51
CA ASN A 65 9.91 22.34 -2.20
C ASN A 65 10.68 23.08 -3.31
N PHE A 66 11.35 22.36 -4.21
CA PHE A 66 11.99 22.91 -5.39
C PHE A 66 11.06 22.99 -6.61
N GLY A 67 9.74 22.84 -6.42
CA GLY A 67 8.72 22.93 -7.48
C GLY A 67 8.72 21.74 -8.44
N ARG A 68 9.36 20.62 -8.07
CA ARG A 68 9.38 19.41 -8.89
C ARG A 68 8.28 18.46 -8.46
N GLN A 69 7.70 17.77 -9.43
CA GLN A 69 6.74 16.70 -9.20
C GLN A 69 7.39 15.34 -9.45
N LEU A 70 6.94 14.32 -8.74
CA LEU A 70 7.33 12.95 -9.04
C LEU A 70 6.80 12.56 -10.42
N SER A 71 7.56 11.75 -11.15
CA SER A 71 7.01 11.03 -12.31
C SER A 71 6.15 9.86 -11.82
N PRO A 72 5.29 9.26 -12.67
CA PRO A 72 4.56 8.03 -12.32
C PRO A 72 5.49 6.91 -11.81
N GLU A 73 6.66 6.74 -12.43
CA GLU A 73 7.69 5.80 -11.94
C GLU A 73 8.19 6.18 -10.54
N GLY A 74 8.33 7.49 -10.27
CA GLY A 74 8.71 8.01 -8.96
C GLY A 74 7.69 7.71 -7.88
N VAL A 75 6.39 7.72 -8.21
CA VAL A 75 5.33 7.31 -7.28
C VAL A 75 5.49 5.83 -6.90
N ASN A 76 5.67 4.95 -7.88
CA ASN A 76 5.92 3.53 -7.61
C ASN A 76 7.16 3.31 -6.73
N LYS A 77 8.26 4.04 -7.00
CA LYS A 77 9.47 3.94 -6.18
C LYS A 77 9.27 4.46 -4.76
N LEU A 78 8.50 5.55 -4.58
CA LEU A 78 8.12 6.05 -3.26
C LEU A 78 7.30 5.02 -2.47
N PHE A 79 6.37 4.36 -3.15
CA PHE A 79 5.54 3.31 -2.58
C PHE A 79 6.37 2.07 -2.17
N ILE A 80 7.25 1.61 -3.05
CA ILE A 80 8.20 0.52 -2.73
C ILE A 80 9.11 0.90 -1.57
N PHE A 81 9.57 2.15 -1.52
CA PHE A 81 10.42 2.66 -0.46
C PHE A 81 9.75 2.64 0.91
N SER A 82 8.51 3.11 1.03
CA SER A 82 7.77 3.07 2.29
C SER A 82 7.54 1.62 2.76
N MET A 83 7.09 0.74 1.86
CA MET A 83 6.89 -0.68 2.16
C MET A 83 8.20 -1.36 2.60
N ARG A 84 9.30 -1.11 1.89
CA ARG A 84 10.63 -1.69 2.20
C ARG A 84 11.15 -1.27 3.56
N CYS A 85 10.85 -0.05 4.00
CA CYS A 85 11.24 0.42 5.33
C CYS A 85 10.34 -0.12 6.45
N GLY A 86 9.27 -0.85 6.11
CA GLY A 86 8.31 -1.43 7.05
C GLY A 86 7.12 -0.51 7.36
N GLU A 87 7.01 0.64 6.70
CA GLU A 87 6.05 1.71 6.97
C GLU A 87 4.72 1.47 6.23
N LEU A 88 4.08 0.32 6.47
CA LEU A 88 2.87 -0.10 5.73
C LEU A 88 1.71 0.88 5.88
N GLU A 89 1.50 1.43 7.08
CA GLU A 89 0.43 2.42 7.31
C GLU A 89 0.69 3.71 6.53
N GLU A 90 1.95 4.12 6.41
CA GLU A 90 2.30 5.27 5.57
C GLU A 90 2.13 4.94 4.08
N SER A 91 2.46 3.72 3.64
CA SER A 91 2.12 3.26 2.28
C SER A 91 0.61 3.30 2.02
N LEU A 92 -0.20 2.92 3.00
CA LEU A 92 -1.66 3.01 2.89
C LEU A 92 -2.14 4.46 2.82
N LYS A 93 -1.60 5.37 3.64
CA LYS A 93 -1.90 6.81 3.54
C LYS A 93 -1.47 7.39 2.19
N LEU A 94 -0.34 6.96 1.64
CA LEU A 94 0.09 7.34 0.28
C LEU A 94 -0.97 6.91 -0.74
N LEU A 95 -1.50 5.69 -0.64
CA LEU A 95 -2.57 5.17 -1.50
C LEU A 95 -3.87 5.98 -1.32
N GLU A 96 -4.29 6.23 -0.09
CA GLU A 96 -5.50 7.01 0.23
C GLU A 96 -5.41 8.45 -0.30
N GLY A 97 -4.25 9.10 -0.16
CA GLY A 97 -3.98 10.48 -0.58
C GLY A 97 -3.59 10.65 -2.04
N THR A 98 -3.62 9.59 -2.86
CA THR A 98 -3.21 9.64 -4.28
C THR A 98 -3.94 10.69 -5.10
N ARG A 99 -5.20 10.99 -4.77
CA ARG A 99 -6.02 11.95 -5.52
C ARG A 99 -5.58 13.41 -5.34
N ASP A 100 -4.93 13.73 -4.24
CA ASP A 100 -4.74 15.12 -3.84
C ASP A 100 -3.42 15.69 -4.34
N TRP A 101 -2.36 14.88 -4.42
CA TRP A 101 -1.00 15.40 -4.66
C TRP A 101 -0.09 14.49 -5.50
N LEU A 102 -0.54 13.29 -5.88
CA LEU A 102 0.21 12.40 -6.76
C LEU A 102 -0.33 12.49 -8.20
N PRO A 103 0.54 12.46 -9.22
CA PRO A 103 0.11 12.57 -10.62
C PRO A 103 -0.65 11.33 -11.13
N LYS A 104 -0.39 10.17 -10.52
CA LYS A 104 -1.00 8.87 -10.80
C LYS A 104 -0.91 8.02 -9.52
N PRO A 105 -1.90 7.15 -9.24
CA PRO A 105 -1.77 6.15 -8.19
C PRO A 105 -0.62 5.17 -8.46
N PRO A 106 -0.13 4.45 -7.43
CA PRO A 106 0.82 3.38 -7.62
C PRO A 106 0.20 2.25 -8.46
N ASP A 107 1.06 1.46 -9.10
CA ASP A 107 0.61 0.31 -9.88
C ASP A 107 -0.11 -0.73 -8.99
N ILE A 108 -1.13 -1.37 -9.55
CA ILE A 108 -2.02 -2.29 -8.80
C ILE A 108 -1.25 -3.46 -8.17
N ASP A 109 -0.19 -3.92 -8.81
CA ASP A 109 0.66 -5.00 -8.30
C ASP A 109 1.32 -4.63 -6.96
N LEU A 110 1.76 -3.37 -6.81
CA LEU A 110 2.31 -2.87 -5.55
C LEU A 110 1.25 -2.76 -4.46
N VAL A 111 -0.01 -2.52 -4.85
CA VAL A 111 -1.12 -2.51 -3.90
C VAL A 111 -1.47 -3.93 -3.44
N TYR A 112 -1.34 -4.95 -4.30
CA TYR A 112 -1.45 -6.34 -3.85
C TYR A 112 -0.34 -6.72 -2.88
N ASP A 113 0.90 -6.24 -3.08
CA ASP A 113 1.99 -6.45 -2.13
C ASP A 113 1.66 -5.84 -0.76
N LEU A 114 1.13 -4.61 -0.75
CA LEU A 114 0.69 -3.94 0.47
C LEU A 114 -0.43 -4.71 1.18
N ILE A 115 -1.46 -5.12 0.44
CA ILE A 115 -2.59 -5.91 0.97
C ILE A 115 -2.10 -7.23 1.54
N SER A 116 -1.24 -7.94 0.81
CA SER A 116 -0.67 -9.21 1.26
C SER A 116 0.13 -9.05 2.56
N ALA A 117 0.84 -7.92 2.72
CA ALA A 117 1.55 -7.58 3.93
C ALA A 117 0.61 -7.33 5.13
N PHE A 118 -0.55 -6.68 4.92
CA PHE A 118 -1.58 -6.51 5.95
C PHE A 118 -2.26 -7.83 6.32
N VAL A 119 -2.63 -8.65 5.33
CA VAL A 119 -3.21 -10.00 5.55
C VAL A 119 -2.27 -10.85 6.40
N SER A 120 -0.97 -10.83 6.08
CA SER A 120 0.05 -11.59 6.82
C SER A 120 0.20 -11.14 8.28
N ARG A 121 -0.17 -9.89 8.60
CA ARG A 121 -0.18 -9.34 9.96
C ARG A 121 -1.51 -9.52 10.69
N GLY A 122 -2.54 -10.06 10.02
CA GLY A 122 -3.91 -10.13 10.54
C GLY A 122 -4.61 -8.77 10.62
N ASP A 123 -4.09 -7.74 9.95
CA ASP A 123 -4.68 -6.40 9.96
C ASP A 123 -5.71 -6.26 8.83
N TYR A 124 -6.85 -6.92 9.01
CA TYR A 124 -7.92 -6.95 8.01
C TYR A 124 -8.61 -5.58 7.84
N LYS A 125 -8.61 -4.74 8.88
CA LYS A 125 -9.15 -3.37 8.80
C LYS A 125 -8.35 -2.53 7.78
N SER A 126 -7.03 -2.66 7.77
CA SER A 126 -6.19 -1.99 6.78
C SER A 126 -6.34 -2.56 5.37
N VAL A 127 -6.60 -3.86 5.21
CA VAL A 127 -6.99 -4.45 3.91
C VAL A 127 -8.26 -3.78 3.37
N MET A 128 -9.26 -3.61 4.22
CA MET A 128 -10.50 -2.95 3.84
C MET A 128 -10.29 -1.48 3.45
N ARG A 129 -9.43 -0.75 4.18
CA ARG A 129 -9.05 0.62 3.82
C ARG A 129 -8.34 0.69 2.47
N ALA A 130 -7.39 -0.22 2.20
CA ALA A 130 -6.73 -0.30 0.91
C ALA A 130 -7.73 -0.57 -0.22
N PHE A 131 -8.68 -1.48 0.00
CA PHE A 131 -9.77 -1.77 -0.92
C PHE A 131 -10.62 -0.52 -1.21
N LYS A 132 -11.05 0.23 -0.17
CA LYS A 132 -11.77 1.52 -0.33
C LYS A 132 -10.95 2.49 -1.18
N ALA A 133 -9.66 2.63 -0.90
CA ALA A 133 -8.80 3.59 -1.57
C ALA A 133 -8.70 3.31 -3.07
N VAL A 134 -8.47 2.05 -3.46
CA VAL A 134 -8.46 1.62 -4.87
C VAL A 134 -9.82 1.86 -5.52
N ARG A 135 -10.88 1.37 -4.88
CA ARG A 135 -12.27 1.47 -5.35
C ARG A 135 -12.67 2.89 -5.70
N SER A 136 -12.38 3.81 -4.79
CA SER A 136 -12.83 5.18 -4.97
C SER A 136 -11.96 5.94 -6.00
N HIS A 137 -10.83 5.38 -6.45
CA HIS A 137 -9.89 6.03 -7.37
C HIS A 137 -10.16 5.67 -8.83
N TRP A 138 -10.68 6.61 -9.63
CA TRP A 138 -11.08 6.39 -11.02
C TRP A 138 -9.99 5.85 -11.96
N GLN A 139 -8.70 6.14 -11.69
CA GLN A 139 -7.57 5.61 -12.49
C GLN A 139 -7.16 4.18 -12.12
N MET A 140 -7.74 3.59 -11.07
CA MET A 140 -7.44 2.23 -10.64
C MET A 140 -8.64 1.33 -10.93
N ALA A 141 -8.41 0.28 -11.71
CA ALA A 141 -9.43 -0.72 -11.94
C ALA A 141 -9.51 -1.66 -10.73
N VAL A 142 -10.71 -1.85 -10.20
CA VAL A 142 -10.98 -2.91 -9.22
C VAL A 142 -11.04 -4.25 -9.98
N THR A 143 -10.37 -5.27 -9.45
CA THR A 143 -10.27 -6.59 -10.07
C THR A 143 -10.97 -7.66 -9.23
N ASP A 144 -11.26 -8.81 -9.83
CA ASP A 144 -11.81 -9.97 -9.13
C ASP A 144 -10.88 -10.44 -7.99
N THR A 145 -9.56 -10.40 -8.20
CA THR A 145 -8.55 -10.72 -7.19
C THR A 145 -8.66 -9.80 -5.98
N LEU A 146 -8.85 -8.50 -6.22
CA LEU A 146 -8.95 -7.52 -5.15
C LEU A 146 -10.24 -7.71 -4.32
N TYR A 147 -11.37 -8.03 -4.97
CA TYR A 147 -12.60 -8.42 -4.29
C TYR A 147 -12.40 -9.68 -3.44
N ARG A 148 -11.82 -10.72 -4.02
CA ARG A 148 -11.57 -11.98 -3.33
C ARG A 148 -10.71 -11.77 -2.08
N LEU A 149 -9.58 -11.09 -2.21
CA LEU A 149 -8.68 -10.81 -1.08
C LEU A 149 -9.39 -10.02 0.02
N CYS A 150 -10.20 -9.03 -0.35
CA CYS A 150 -10.96 -8.24 0.61
C CYS A 150 -12.02 -9.08 1.33
N ILE A 151 -12.83 -9.85 0.60
CA ILE A 151 -13.88 -10.71 1.17
C ILE A 151 -13.28 -11.78 2.08
N GLU A 152 -12.24 -12.48 1.63
CA GLU A 152 -11.51 -13.47 2.45
C GLU A 152 -10.96 -12.85 3.73
N SER A 153 -10.46 -11.62 3.66
CA SER A 153 -9.97 -10.87 4.83
C SER A 153 -11.10 -10.48 5.78
N MET A 154 -12.24 -10.01 5.27
CA MET A 154 -13.39 -9.63 6.09
C MET A 154 -13.97 -10.80 6.85
N LEU A 155 -14.02 -11.96 6.20
CA LEU A 155 -14.43 -13.21 6.81
C LEU A 155 -13.54 -13.64 7.99
N CYS A 156 -12.29 -13.16 8.05
CA CYS A 156 -11.36 -13.43 9.15
C CYS A 156 -11.46 -12.41 10.31
N THR A 157 -12.37 -11.43 10.24
CA THR A 157 -12.56 -10.42 11.29
C THR A 157 -13.38 -10.99 12.45
N ASP A 158 -13.08 -10.57 13.67
CA ASP A 158 -13.79 -11.04 14.88
C ASP A 158 -15.22 -10.49 14.97
N ASP A 159 -15.44 -9.26 14.51
CA ASP A 159 -16.72 -8.55 14.57
C ASP A 159 -17.52 -8.78 13.28
N HIS A 160 -18.63 -9.52 13.37
CA HIS A 160 -19.62 -9.72 12.29
C HIS A 160 -19.01 -10.06 10.89
N PRO A 161 -18.14 -11.10 10.79
CA PRO A 161 -17.36 -11.38 9.58
C PRO A 161 -18.18 -11.56 8.30
N LEU A 162 -19.36 -12.18 8.43
CA LEU A 162 -20.25 -12.41 7.30
C LEU A 162 -20.93 -11.12 6.82
N GLU A 163 -21.31 -10.24 7.74
CA GLU A 163 -21.95 -8.95 7.40
C GLU A 163 -20.95 -8.05 6.66
N GLU A 164 -19.72 -7.93 7.18
CA GLU A 164 -18.64 -7.18 6.53
C GLU A 164 -18.30 -7.74 5.14
N ALA A 165 -18.25 -9.06 5.00
CA ALA A 165 -18.01 -9.71 3.72
C ALA A 165 -19.16 -9.53 2.71
N LEU A 166 -20.41 -9.49 3.20
CA LEU A 166 -21.59 -9.26 2.37
C LEU A 166 -21.77 -7.79 2.01
N LEU A 167 -21.38 -6.86 2.89
CA LEU A 167 -21.40 -5.44 2.60
C LEU A 167 -20.60 -5.14 1.35
N VAL A 168 -19.49 -5.86 1.11
CA VAL A 168 -18.65 -5.79 -0.11
C VAL A 168 -19.38 -6.24 -1.40
N ARG A 169 -20.56 -6.88 -1.30
CA ARG A 169 -21.21 -7.61 -2.41
C ARG A 169 -22.53 -7.02 -2.97
N THR A 170 -23.36 -6.25 -2.26
CA THR A 170 -24.80 -5.99 -2.63
C THR A 170 -25.25 -4.50 -2.75
N VAL A 171 -26.28 -4.18 -3.61
CA VAL A 171 -26.84 -2.83 -4.09
C VAL A 171 -28.39 -2.71 -3.83
N PRO A 172 -29.17 -1.55 -3.81
CA PRO A 172 -28.91 -0.07 -3.94
C PRO A 172 -29.43 0.88 -2.79
N ASP A 173 -28.98 2.14 -2.90
CA ASP A 173 -29.06 3.40 -2.10
C ASP A 173 -30.48 4.01 -1.77
N PRO A 174 -30.63 5.01 -0.85
CA PRO A 174 -30.48 6.42 -1.26
C PRO A 174 -29.94 7.47 -0.22
N HIS A 175 -29.50 7.10 0.99
CA HIS A 175 -29.08 8.10 2.00
C HIS A 175 -27.91 7.61 2.87
N ASP A 176 -26.69 7.83 2.37
CA ASP A 176 -25.50 8.23 3.14
C ASP A 176 -25.19 7.47 4.44
N LEU A 177 -24.46 6.35 4.33
CA LEU A 177 -23.26 5.95 5.08
C LEU A 177 -23.01 4.43 4.92
N GLN A 178 -21.81 4.05 4.48
CA GLN A 178 -21.21 2.69 4.64
C GLN A 178 -21.78 1.52 3.81
N VAL A 179 -22.13 1.70 2.53
CA VAL A 179 -22.54 0.55 1.69
C VAL A 179 -21.52 0.25 0.58
N TYR A 180 -20.93 -0.95 0.60
CA TYR A 180 -19.90 -1.40 -0.35
C TYR A 180 -20.47 -2.23 -1.51
N CYS A 181 -21.35 -1.66 -2.31
CA CYS A 181 -21.84 -2.36 -3.48
C CYS A 181 -20.82 -2.29 -4.62
N ASP A 182 -20.40 -3.39 -5.27
CA ASP A 182 -20.02 -3.25 -6.69
C ASP A 182 -19.78 -4.48 -7.55
N SER A 183 -19.55 -5.71 -7.08
CA SER A 183 -19.04 -6.72 -8.04
C SER A 183 -19.97 -6.88 -9.27
N ALA A 184 -21.30 -6.78 -9.06
CA ALA A 184 -22.29 -6.73 -10.13
C ALA A 184 -22.39 -5.39 -10.89
N ALA A 185 -22.09 -4.24 -10.25
CA ALA A 185 -22.17 -2.91 -10.84
C ALA A 185 -20.91 -2.49 -11.61
N THR A 186 -19.72 -3.00 -11.23
CA THR A 186 -18.48 -2.90 -12.03
C THR A 186 -18.36 -3.99 -13.10
N GLY A 187 -19.32 -4.92 -13.19
CA GLY A 187 -19.30 -6.03 -14.15
C GLY A 187 -18.22 -7.09 -13.88
N THR A 188 -17.61 -7.07 -12.69
CA THR A 188 -16.58 -8.02 -12.23
C THR A 188 -17.24 -9.25 -11.63
N THR A 189 -17.17 -10.37 -12.33
CA THR A 189 -17.69 -11.66 -11.85
C THR A 189 -16.80 -12.21 -10.75
N LEU A 190 -17.36 -12.35 -9.54
CA LEU A 190 -16.61 -12.95 -8.44
C LEU A 190 -16.25 -14.42 -8.73
N PRO A 191 -15.07 -14.89 -8.30
CA PRO A 191 -14.69 -16.29 -8.42
C PRO A 191 -15.67 -17.22 -7.68
N PHE A 192 -15.90 -18.41 -8.22
CA PHE A 192 -16.81 -19.41 -7.63
C PHE A 192 -16.46 -19.74 -6.18
N GLU A 193 -15.16 -19.75 -5.84
CA GLU A 193 -14.65 -20.04 -4.51
C GLU A 193 -15.18 -19.04 -3.47
N VAL A 194 -15.29 -17.76 -3.84
CA VAL A 194 -15.84 -16.72 -2.96
C VAL A 194 -17.33 -16.93 -2.73
N HIS A 195 -18.07 -17.33 -3.77
CA HIS A 195 -19.47 -17.69 -3.63
C HIS A 195 -19.66 -18.89 -2.70
N ALA A 196 -18.82 -19.92 -2.83
CA ALA A 196 -18.84 -21.11 -1.98
C ALA A 196 -18.49 -20.77 -0.52
N LEU A 197 -17.51 -19.89 -0.28
CA LEU A 197 -17.13 -19.42 1.06
C LEU A 197 -18.26 -18.66 1.76
N LEU A 198 -18.92 -17.74 1.04
CA LEU A 198 -20.05 -17.00 1.59
C LEU A 198 -21.21 -17.95 1.91
N LEU A 199 -21.57 -18.86 1.00
CA LEU A 199 -22.64 -19.85 1.22
C LEU A 199 -22.34 -20.83 2.35
N GLY A 200 -21.08 -21.28 2.48
CA GLY A 200 -20.65 -22.15 3.58
C GLY A 200 -20.74 -21.47 4.95
N SER A 201 -20.46 -20.17 5.01
CA SER A 201 -20.55 -19.36 6.24
C SER A 201 -21.98 -19.16 6.74
N PHE A 202 -22.99 -19.23 5.85
CA PHE A 202 -24.40 -19.25 6.24
C PHE A 202 -24.85 -20.58 6.87
N ALA A 203 -24.16 -21.69 6.58
CA ALA A 203 -24.55 -23.02 7.03
C ALA A 203 -24.00 -23.40 8.42
N SER A 204 -22.99 -22.68 8.94
CA SER A 204 -22.47 -22.89 10.29
C SER A 204 -21.81 -21.60 10.83
N PRO A 205 -22.30 -21.02 11.94
CA PRO A 205 -21.72 -19.82 12.54
C PRO A 205 -20.37 -20.07 13.26
N THR A 206 -19.78 -21.26 13.12
CA THR A 206 -18.55 -21.68 13.83
C THR A 206 -17.49 -22.20 12.86
N ILE A 207 -17.26 -21.52 11.74
CA ILE A 207 -16.15 -21.87 10.84
C ILE A 207 -14.88 -21.18 11.34
N ARG A 208 -14.06 -21.93 12.09
CA ARG A 208 -12.62 -21.64 12.21
C ARG A 208 -11.98 -21.92 10.86
N PHE A 209 -11.41 -20.88 10.25
CA PHE A 209 -10.89 -20.91 8.89
C PHE A 209 -9.80 -21.97 8.65
N VAL A 210 -9.90 -22.58 7.48
CA VAL A 210 -8.85 -23.36 6.82
C VAL A 210 -7.65 -22.45 6.60
N ARG A 211 -6.45 -22.91 6.99
CA ARG A 211 -5.17 -22.24 6.72
C ARG A 211 -5.09 -21.84 5.24
N VAL A 212 -5.06 -20.53 4.98
CA VAL A 212 -4.68 -19.96 3.69
C VAL A 212 -3.27 -20.47 3.37
N ARG A 213 -3.16 -21.44 2.45
CA ARG A 213 -1.87 -21.74 1.82
C ARG A 213 -1.67 -20.71 0.72
N ILE A 214 -0.80 -19.74 1.00
CA ILE A 214 -0.16 -18.95 -0.04
C ILE A 214 0.67 -19.94 -0.87
N PRO A 215 0.54 -20.01 -2.20
CA PRO A 215 1.41 -20.83 -3.01
C PRO A 215 2.85 -20.30 -2.89
N GLU A 216 3.75 -21.11 -2.35
CA GLU A 216 5.18 -20.88 -2.45
C GLU A 216 5.57 -21.09 -3.92
N ASN A 217 6.04 -20.02 -4.58
CA ASN A 217 6.65 -20.14 -5.89
C ASN A 217 7.96 -20.92 -5.76
N ASN A 218 7.98 -22.13 -6.33
CA ASN A 218 9.21 -22.82 -6.73
C ASN A 218 9.65 -22.34 -8.11
#